data_AF-A0ABD1MGS4-F1
#
_entry.id   AF-A0ABD1MGS4-F1
#
_cell.length_a   1.000
_cell.length_b   1.000
_cell.length_c   1.000
_cell.angle_alpha   90.00
_cell.angle_beta   90.00
_cell.angle_gamma   90.00
#
_symmetry.space_group_name_H-M   'P 1'
#
loop_
_entity.id
_entity.type
_entity.pdbx_description
1 polymer ?
#
loop_
_entity_poly.entity_id
_entity_poly.type
_entity_poly.pdbx_seq_one_letter_code
_entity_poly.pdbx_strand_id
1 'polypeptide(L)'
;MDMTAVGTKGTLHLHDFIIPYEEKEASFYAATESGFDDLVTKWSTQPSKHVIKTDIPQEARMVREFARLVADIKFKNAKPEKKWPAISRKTQLVLDAVKASIERGFEPVQIQE
;
A
#
# COMPACT_ATOMS: atom_id res chain seq x y z
N MET A 1 10.00 5.97 -1.34
CA MET A 1 9.13 5.78 -2.52
C MET A 1 7.77 6.27 -2.12
N ASP A 2 7.19 7.15 -2.93
CA ASP A 2 5.99 7.90 -2.58
C ASP A 2 4.73 7.13 -2.99
N MET A 3 3.69 7.19 -2.17
CA MET A 3 2.36 6.68 -2.48
C MET A 3 1.33 7.76 -2.17
N THR A 4 0.53 8.12 -3.17
CA THR A 4 -0.63 9.00 -3.01
C THR A 4 -1.89 8.28 -3.46
N ALA A 5 -2.90 8.25 -2.61
CA ALA A 5 -4.23 7.77 -2.95
C ALA A 5 -5.25 8.88 -2.70
N VAL A 6 -5.99 9.27 -3.75
CA VAL A 6 -7.01 10.31 -3.69
C VAL A 6 -8.38 9.66 -3.83
N GLY A 7 -9.21 9.83 -2.81
CA GLY A 7 -10.61 9.42 -2.80
C GLY A 7 -11.54 10.61 -2.95
N THR A 8 -12.84 10.34 -3.05
CA THR A 8 -13.87 11.38 -3.20
C THR A 8 -13.97 12.33 -2.00
N LYS A 9 -13.49 11.90 -0.82
CA LYS A 9 -13.59 12.64 0.44
C LYS A 9 -12.26 12.94 1.12
N GLY A 10 -11.14 12.54 0.51
CA GLY A 10 -9.87 12.67 1.21
C GLY A 10 -8.68 12.16 0.43
N THR A 11 -7.51 12.40 0.98
CA THR A 11 -6.22 12.00 0.40
C THR A 11 -5.38 11.31 1.47
N LEU A 12 -4.74 10.20 1.08
CA LEU A 12 -3.73 9.50 1.86
C LEU A 12 -2.38 9.63 1.15
N HIS A 13 -1.35 9.99 1.89
CA HIS A 13 -0.03 10.24 1.33
C HIS A 13 1.08 9.67 2.22
N LEU A 14 2.00 8.90 1.64
CA LEU A 14 3.14 8.28 2.31
C LEU A 14 4.41 8.57 1.51
N HIS A 15 5.43 9.14 2.14
CA HIS A 15 6.69 9.47 1.45
C HIS A 15 7.68 8.28 1.42
N ASP A 16 7.58 7.40 2.42
CA ASP A 16 8.50 6.32 2.74
C ASP A 16 7.80 4.95 2.75
N PHE A 17 6.87 4.74 1.80
CA PHE A 17 5.97 3.58 1.80
C PHE A 17 6.67 2.21 1.78
N ILE A 18 7.73 2.05 0.99
CA ILE A 18 8.41 0.74 0.83
C ILE A 18 9.42 0.49 1.94
N ILE A 19 10.22 1.51 2.27
CA ILE A 19 11.21 1.46 3.33
C ILE A 19 10.96 2.71 4.18
N PRO A 20 10.48 2.55 5.43
CA PRO A 20 10.30 3.67 6.34
C PRO A 20 11.61 4.42 6.56
N TYR A 21 11.53 5.72 6.85
CA TYR A 21 12.74 6.50 7.20
C TYR A 21 13.42 5.99 8.46
N GLU A 22 12.64 5.50 9.43
CA GLU A 22 13.10 4.95 10.69
C GLU A 22 12.45 3.59 10.94
N GLU A 23 13.23 2.55 11.24
CA GLU A 23 12.70 1.17 11.34
C GLU A 23 11.62 0.99 12.43
N LYS A 24 11.70 1.80 13.49
CA LYS A 24 10.80 1.75 14.65
C LYS A 24 9.54 2.61 14.48
N GLU A 25 9.37 3.26 13.33
CA GLU A 25 8.26 4.18 13.09
C GLU A 25 7.82 4.15 11.63
N ALA A 26 6.51 4.15 11.39
CA ALA A 26 5.95 4.43 10.07
C ALA A 26 5.10 5.69 10.15
N SER A 27 5.10 6.51 9.10
CA SER A 27 4.27 7.71 9.08
C SER A 27 3.50 7.89 7.78
N PHE A 28 2.35 8.53 7.88
CA PHE A 28 1.53 8.90 6.72
C PHE A 28 0.81 10.22 6.99
N TYR A 29 0.45 10.92 5.93
CA TYR A 29 -0.40 12.09 5.97
C TYR A 29 -1.80 11.71 5.50
N ALA A 30 -2.82 12.13 6.23
CA ALA A 30 -4.21 11.96 5.85
C ALA A 30 -4.91 13.32 5.85
N ALA A 31 -5.75 13.55 4.84
CA ALA A 31 -6.57 14.74 4.72
C ALA A 31 -8.00 14.32 4.39
N THR A 32 -8.97 14.93 5.06
CA THR A 32 -10.40 14.65 4.86
C THR A 32 -11.12 15.94 4.60
N GLU A 33 -11.91 15.98 3.53
CA GLU A 33 -12.75 17.12 3.13
C GLU A 33 -11.99 18.47 3.19
N SER A 34 -10.72 18.44 2.80
CA SER A 34 -9.87 19.64 2.74
C SER A 34 -10.43 20.64 1.74
N GLY A 35 -10.35 21.92 2.12
CA GLY A 35 -10.74 23.04 1.28
C GLY A 35 -10.06 24.32 1.75
N PHE A 36 -10.61 25.45 1.35
CA PHE A 36 -10.12 26.76 1.72
C PHE A 36 -11.11 27.44 2.68
N ASP A 37 -10.65 28.48 3.37
CA ASP A 37 -11.57 29.41 4.03
C ASP A 37 -12.36 30.24 2.99
N ASP A 38 -13.40 30.95 3.43
CA ASP A 38 -14.35 31.64 2.54
C ASP A 38 -13.69 32.63 1.57
N LEU A 39 -12.58 33.26 2.00
CA LEU A 39 -11.83 34.23 1.19
C LEU A 39 -10.69 33.59 0.40
N VAL A 40 -10.54 32.27 0.45
CA VAL A 40 -9.48 31.50 -0.23
C VAL A 40 -8.08 32.01 0.11
N THR A 41 -7.88 32.44 1.35
CA THR A 41 -6.60 32.98 1.84
C THR A 41 -5.77 31.92 2.54
N LYS A 42 -6.38 30.84 3.02
CA LYS A 42 -5.70 29.71 3.65
C LYS A 42 -6.52 28.41 3.53
N TRP A 43 -5.85 27.30 3.81
CA TRP A 43 -6.50 26.00 3.94
C TRP A 43 -7.36 25.96 5.20
N SER A 44 -8.60 25.49 5.09
CA SER A 44 -9.51 25.32 6.24
C SER A 44 -9.11 24.11 7.07
N THR A 45 -8.80 22.99 6.42
CA THR A 45 -8.30 21.75 7.04
C THR A 45 -7.08 21.25 6.28
N GLN A 46 -5.94 21.20 6.98
CA GLN A 46 -4.67 20.71 6.42
C GLN A 46 -4.52 19.20 6.66
N PRO A 47 -3.70 18.50 5.84
CA PRO A 47 -3.36 17.11 6.10
C PRO A 47 -2.71 16.94 7.48
N SER A 48 -3.15 15.94 8.23
CA SER A 48 -2.56 15.56 9.52
C SER A 48 -1.53 14.45 9.32
N LYS A 49 -0.35 14.61 9.93
CA LYS A 49 0.66 13.56 10.01
C LYS A 49 0.29 12.59 11.13
N HIS A 50 0.25 11.30 10.81
CA HIS A 50 0.10 10.21 11.76
C HIS A 50 1.39 9.41 11.81
N VAL A 51 1.86 9.10 13.02
CA VAL A 51 3.08 8.33 13.25
C VAL A 51 2.73 7.12 14.10
N ILE A 52 3.11 5.94 13.63
CA ILE A 52 2.84 4.66 14.26
C ILE A 52 4.17 4.06 14.68
N LYS A 53 4.33 3.78 15.98
CA LYS A 53 5.52 3.08 16.49
C LYS A 53 5.42 1.59 16.17
N THR A 54 6.56 0.98 15.85
CA THR A 54 6.67 -0.45 15.54
C THR A 54 7.73 -1.10 16.45
N ASP A 55 7.33 -2.18 17.13
CA ASP A 55 8.25 -2.88 18.03
C ASP A 55 9.23 -3.80 17.31
N ILE A 56 8.86 -4.27 16.11
CA ILE A 56 9.71 -5.12 15.28
C ILE A 56 9.64 -4.65 13.82
N PRO A 57 10.72 -4.85 13.04
CA PRO A 57 10.80 -4.43 11.65
C PRO A 57 9.76 -5.11 10.74
N GLN A 58 9.47 -4.50 9.60
CA GLN A 58 8.42 -4.98 8.68
C GLN A 58 8.72 -6.36 8.07
N GLU A 59 9.98 -6.66 7.78
CA GLU A 59 10.44 -7.94 7.26
C GLU A 59 10.41 -9.04 8.34
N ALA A 60 10.67 -8.69 9.60
CA ALA A 60 10.48 -9.60 10.71
C ALA A 60 8.98 -9.94 10.90
N ARG A 61 8.08 -8.96 10.72
CA ARG A 61 6.62 -9.21 10.68
C ARG A 61 6.24 -10.14 9.53
N MET A 62 6.83 -9.97 8.35
CA MET A 62 6.59 -10.82 7.18
C MET A 62 6.96 -12.28 7.46
N VAL A 63 8.18 -12.54 7.96
CA VAL A 63 8.64 -13.91 8.28
C VAL A 63 7.78 -14.52 9.39
N ARG A 64 7.42 -13.73 10.40
CA ARG A 64 6.55 -14.18 11.50
C ARG A 64 5.17 -14.59 11.02
N GLU A 65 4.58 -13.83 10.10
CA GLU A 65 3.28 -14.17 9.52
C GLU A 65 3.36 -15.42 8.65
N PHE A 66 4.42 -15.56 7.84
CA PHE A 66 4.66 -16.79 7.09
C PHE A 66 4.79 -18.02 8.00
N ALA A 67 5.58 -17.92 9.06
CA ALA A 67 5.74 -18.99 10.04
C ALA A 67 4.41 -19.38 10.71
N ARG A 68 3.57 -18.38 11.04
CA ARG A 68 2.22 -18.61 11.58
C ARG A 68 1.35 -19.40 10.61
N LEU A 69 1.33 -19.03 9.33
CA LEU A 69 0.55 -19.73 8.30
C LEU A 69 0.99 -21.19 8.14
N VAL A 70 2.31 -21.44 8.14
CA VAL A 70 2.87 -22.79 8.10
C VAL A 70 2.47 -23.60 9.33
N ALA A 71 2.53 -23.00 10.52
CA ALA A 71 2.13 -23.65 11.76
C ALA A 71 0.64 -24.02 11.77
N ASP A 72 -0.24 -23.14 11.28
CA ASP A 72 -1.68 -23.42 11.20
C ASP A 72 -1.97 -24.59 10.23
N ILE A 73 -1.25 -24.69 9.11
CA ILE A 73 -1.36 -25.84 8.21
C ILE A 73 -0.89 -27.13 8.92
N LYS A 74 0.29 -27.09 9.54
CA LYS A 74 0.92 -28.28 10.16
C LYS A 74 0.17 -28.80 11.38
N PHE A 75 -0.34 -27.92 12.22
CA PHE A 75 -0.82 -28.27 13.57
C PHE A 75 -2.31 -28.03 13.78
N LYS A 76 -2.98 -27.28 12.90
CA LYS A 76 -4.42 -26.97 13.04
C LYS A 76 -5.24 -27.41 11.83
N ASN A 77 -4.65 -28.18 10.91
CA ASN A 77 -5.29 -28.65 9.68
C ASN A 77 -5.89 -27.51 8.84
N ALA A 78 -5.30 -26.31 8.91
CA ALA A 78 -5.74 -25.17 8.12
C ALA A 78 -5.36 -25.38 6.64
N LYS A 79 -6.17 -24.82 5.73
CA LYS A 79 -5.81 -24.74 4.31
C LYS A 79 -4.89 -23.54 4.06
N PRO A 80 -4.04 -23.58 3.03
CA PRO A 80 -3.26 -22.42 2.61
C PRO A 80 -4.16 -21.20 2.35
N GLU A 81 -3.77 -20.05 2.87
CA GLU A 81 -4.50 -18.80 2.67
C GLU A 81 -4.36 -18.32 1.22
N LYS A 82 -5.49 -18.06 0.56
CA LYS A 82 -5.53 -17.66 -0.85
C LYS A 82 -5.10 -16.22 -1.13
N LYS A 83 -5.05 -15.37 -0.09
CA LYS A 83 -4.72 -13.95 -0.21
C LYS A 83 -3.35 -13.73 -0.87
N TRP A 84 -2.33 -14.43 -0.39
CA TRP A 84 -0.94 -14.28 -0.84
C TRP A 84 -0.75 -14.65 -2.32
N PRO A 85 -1.17 -15.83 -2.81
CA PRO A 85 -1.06 -16.13 -4.23
C PRO A 85 -1.96 -15.22 -5.09
N ALA A 86 -3.12 -14.78 -4.59
CA ALA A 86 -4.00 -13.89 -5.33
C ALA A 86 -3.38 -12.51 -5.57
N ILE A 87 -2.84 -11.86 -4.52
CA ILE A 87 -2.20 -10.54 -4.67
C ILE A 87 -0.94 -10.63 -5.55
N SER A 88 -0.11 -11.66 -5.37
CA SER A 88 1.09 -11.84 -6.21
C SER A 88 0.74 -12.02 -7.69
N ARG A 89 -0.31 -12.81 -8.01
CA ARG A 89 -0.75 -12.99 -9.40
C ARG A 89 -1.30 -11.71 -10.01
N LYS A 90 -2.11 -10.94 -9.27
CA LYS A 90 -2.65 -9.66 -9.75
C LYS A 90 -1.53 -8.65 -10.02
N THR A 91 -0.55 -8.56 -9.13
CA THR A 91 0.63 -7.70 -9.34
C THR A 91 1.42 -8.12 -10.58
N GLN A 92 1.69 -9.41 -10.75
CA GLN A 92 2.42 -9.91 -11.93
C GLN A 92 1.67 -9.62 -13.24
N LEU A 93 0.35 -9.80 -13.25
CA LEU A 93 -0.48 -9.53 -14.42
C LEU A 93 -0.37 -8.06 -14.88
N VAL A 94 -0.35 -7.12 -13.94
CA VAL A 94 -0.14 -5.69 -14.24
C VAL A 94 1.27 -5.44 -14.76
N LEU A 95 2.29 -6.05 -14.14
CA LEU A 95 3.69 -5.93 -14.61
C LEU A 95 3.85 -6.43 -16.05
N ASP A 96 3.23 -7.57 -16.38
CA ASP A 96 3.26 -8.15 -17.72
C ASP A 96 2.57 -7.22 -18.73
N ALA A 97 1.43 -6.62 -18.35
CA ALA A 97 0.73 -5.65 -19.19
C ALA A 97 1.55 -4.37 -19.43
N VAL A 98 2.24 -3.85 -18.41
CA VAL A 98 3.15 -2.70 -18.55
C VAL A 98 4.30 -3.04 -19.49
N LYS A 99 4.93 -4.20 -19.32
CA LYS A 99 6.00 -4.66 -20.21
C LYS A 99 5.50 -4.78 -21.66
N ALA A 100 4.35 -5.42 -21.88
CA ALA A 100 3.76 -5.56 -23.20
C ALA A 100 3.38 -4.20 -23.83
N SER A 101 2.95 -3.22 -23.02
CA SER A 101 2.69 -1.86 -23.50
C SER A 101 3.96 -1.21 -24.03
N ILE A 102 5.07 -1.30 -23.28
CA ILE A 102 6.38 -0.76 -23.72
C ILE A 102 6.83 -1.42 -25.03
N GLU A 103 6.73 -2.74 -25.13
CA GLU A 103 7.10 -3.50 -26.34
C GLU A 103 6.25 -3.14 -27.56
N ARG A 104 5.00 -2.67 -27.35
CA ARG A 104 4.08 -2.24 -28.41
C ARG A 104 4.17 -0.75 -28.74
N GLY A 105 5.12 -0.01 -28.17
CA GLY A 105 5.24 1.42 -28.39
C GLY A 105 4.31 2.27 -27.52
N PHE A 106 4.08 1.82 -26.28
CA PHE A 106 3.25 2.48 -25.26
C PHE A 106 1.74 2.42 -25.52
N GLU A 107 1.29 1.41 -26.27
CA GLU A 107 -0.14 1.18 -26.50
C GLU A 107 -0.85 0.62 -25.26
N PRO A 108 -2.12 1.00 -25.00
CA PRO A 108 -2.91 0.43 -23.92
C PRO A 108 -3.06 -1.09 -24.04
N VAL A 109 -2.88 -1.80 -22.92
CA VAL A 109 -3.08 -3.26 -22.83
C VAL A 109 -4.29 -3.54 -21.95
N GLN A 110 -5.29 -4.21 -22.50
CA GLN A 110 -6.47 -4.62 -21.73
C GLN A 110 -6.11 -5.76 -20.78
N ILE A 111 -6.39 -5.55 -19.49
CA ILE A 111 -6.25 -6.57 -18.45
C ILE A 111 -7.64 -7.19 -18.24
N GLN A 112 -7.75 -8.50 -18.48
CA GLN A 112 -8.97 -9.25 -18.19
C GLN A 112 -8.78 -9.96 -16.83
N GLU A 113 -9.72 -9.74 -15.91
CA GLU A 113 -9.77 -10.41 -14.60
C GLU A 113 -10.42 -11.79 -14.65
#